data_AF-A0A1F5H2I9-F1
#
_entry.id   AF-A0A1F5H2I9-F1
#
_cell.length_a   1.000
_cell.length_b   1.000
_cell.length_c   1.000
_cell.angle_alpha   90.00
_cell.angle_beta   90.00
_cell.angle_gamma   90.00
#
_symmetry.space_group_name_H-M   'P 1'
#
loop_
_entity.id
_entity.type
_entity.pdbx_description
1 polymer ?
#
loop_
_entity_poly.entity_id
_entity_poly.type
_entity_poly.pdbx_seq_one_letter_code
_entity_poly.pdbx_strand_id
1 'polypeptide(L)'
;MLVPKAISDEQVALISKKDKRILITKDEDFTEYSQDAIFGVIWLRIPQSDLKVLLSSFEKLLSAGESFSNKLVILKSNTWDILELGSWE
;
A
#
# COMPACT_ATOMS: atom_id res chain seq x y z
N MET A 1 10.07 17.16 26.26
CA MET A 1 10.00 16.76 24.83
C MET A 1 8.57 16.37 24.53
N LEU A 2 7.86 17.13 23.70
CA LEU A 2 6.58 16.69 23.15
C LEU A 2 6.91 15.64 22.08
N VAL A 3 6.61 14.38 22.34
CA VAL A 3 6.67 13.33 21.32
C VAL A 3 5.61 13.70 20.27
N PRO A 4 5.96 13.83 18.98
CA PRO A 4 4.97 14.06 17.93
C PRO A 4 3.91 12.96 18.05
N LYS A 5 2.64 13.36 18.19
CA LYS A 5 1.56 12.39 18.25
C LYS A 5 1.50 11.72 16.88
N ALA A 6 1.86 10.44 16.81
CA ALA A 6 1.66 9.66 15.61
C ALA A 6 0.17 9.69 15.24
N ILE A 7 -0.12 9.78 13.94
CA ILE A 7 -1.49 9.61 13.45
C ILE A 7 -1.85 8.13 13.52
N SER A 8 -3.12 7.82 13.79
CA SER A 8 -3.58 6.43 13.82
C SER A 8 -3.78 5.89 12.40
N ASP A 9 -3.87 4.57 12.27
CA ASP A 9 -4.07 3.92 10.97
C ASP A 9 -5.39 4.34 10.33
N GLU A 10 -6.44 4.54 11.13
CA GLU A 10 -7.72 5.04 10.62
C GLU A 10 -7.59 6.45 10.03
N GLN A 11 -6.74 7.29 10.62
CA GLN A 11 -6.46 8.63 10.08
C GLN A 11 -5.67 8.55 8.78
N VAL A 12 -4.71 7.64 8.67
CA VAL A 12 -3.96 7.39 7.43
C VAL A 12 -4.90 6.91 6.33
N ALA A 13 -5.75 5.91 6.62
CA ALA A 13 -6.73 5.36 5.69
C ALA A 13 -7.72 6.44 5.22
N LEU A 14 -8.20 7.27 6.14
CA LEU A 14 -9.09 8.40 5.83
C LEU A 14 -8.41 9.42 4.91
N ILE A 15 -7.15 9.78 5.16
CA ILE A 15 -6.39 10.69 4.28
C ILE A 15 -6.22 10.06 2.89
N SER A 16 -5.85 8.78 2.82
CA SER A 16 -5.76 8.03 1.56
C SER A 16 -7.08 8.09 0.79
N LYS A 17 -8.22 7.83 1.46
CA LYS A 17 -9.55 7.84 0.86
C LYS A 17 -9.96 9.23 0.38
N LYS A 18 -9.82 10.25 1.24
CA LYS A 18 -10.23 11.63 0.97
C LYS A 18 -9.43 12.25 -0.17
N ASP A 19 -8.11 12.06 -0.16
CA ASP A 19 -7.22 12.68 -1.13
C ASP A 19 -7.01 11.81 -2.38
N LYS A 20 -7.67 10.64 -2.46
CA LYS A 20 -7.54 9.66 -3.55
C LYS A 20 -6.08 9.22 -3.77
N ARG A 21 -5.37 8.94 -2.67
CA ARG A 21 -3.96 8.54 -2.68
C ARG A 21 -3.81 7.07 -2.38
N ILE A 22 -2.92 6.41 -3.11
CA ILE A 22 -2.54 5.02 -2.83
C ILE A 22 -1.56 5.05 -1.64
N LEU A 23 -1.87 4.29 -0.59
CA LEU A 23 -0.98 4.09 0.54
C LEU A 23 0.07 3.05 0.17
N ILE A 24 1.35 3.36 0.35
CA ILE A 24 2.44 2.39 0.20
C ILE A 24 2.97 2.10 1.60
N THR A 25 2.88 0.85 2.04
CA THR A 25 3.25 0.47 3.42
C THR A 25 3.82 -0.94 3.49
N LYS A 26 4.60 -1.21 4.53
CA LYS A 26 5.00 -2.58 4.93
C LYS A 26 4.03 -3.19 5.95
N ASP A 27 3.17 -2.36 6.49
CA ASP A 27 2.25 -2.69 7.56
C ASP A 27 1.08 -3.51 7.00
N GLU A 28 0.86 -4.68 7.59
CA GLU A 28 -0.15 -5.63 7.15
C GLU A 28 -1.55 -5.19 7.57
N ASP A 29 -1.69 -4.39 8.62
CA ASP A 29 -2.99 -3.98 9.17
C ASP A 29 -3.83 -3.20 8.15
N PHE A 30 -3.19 -2.56 7.16
CA PHE A 30 -3.88 -1.86 6.08
C PHE A 30 -4.51 -2.78 5.02
N THR A 31 -4.17 -4.07 5.02
CA THR A 31 -4.76 -5.07 4.10
C THR A 31 -6.20 -5.44 4.46
N GLU A 32 -6.58 -5.27 5.72
CA GLU A 32 -7.93 -5.55 6.25
C GLU A 32 -8.94 -4.44 5.91
N TYR A 33 -8.47 -3.26 5.50
CA TYR A 33 -9.35 -2.13 5.18
C TYR A 33 -10.14 -2.41 3.90
N SER A 34 -11.44 -2.15 3.97
CA SER A 34 -12.33 -2.24 2.80
C SER A 34 -12.13 -1.05 1.86
N GLN A 35 -12.63 -1.21 0.63
CA GLN A 35 -12.63 -0.12 -0.36
C GLN A 35 -13.36 1.14 0.11
N ASP A 36 -14.27 1.06 1.09
CA ASP A 36 -14.98 2.23 1.62
C ASP A 36 -14.10 3.04 2.58
N ALA A 37 -13.15 2.37 3.25
CA ALA A 37 -12.31 2.96 4.28
C ALA A 37 -10.96 3.49 3.75
N ILE A 38 -10.42 2.92 2.67
CA ILE A 38 -9.14 3.32 2.07
C ILE A 38 -9.23 3.39 0.54
N PHE A 39 -8.41 4.24 -0.11
CA PHE A 39 -8.46 4.39 -1.57
C PHE A 39 -7.75 3.26 -2.33
N GLY A 40 -6.69 2.71 -1.77
CA GLY A 40 -5.83 1.72 -2.42
C GLY A 40 -4.56 1.52 -1.60
N VAL A 41 -4.04 0.30 -1.60
CA VAL A 41 -2.88 -0.08 -0.81
C VAL A 41 -1.87 -0.82 -1.69
N ILE A 42 -0.61 -0.43 -1.60
CA ILE A 42 0.53 -1.23 -2.06
C ILE A 42 1.24 -1.74 -0.80
N TRP A 43 1.10 -3.03 -0.54
CA TRP A 43 1.77 -3.72 0.55
C TRP A 43 3.13 -4.23 0.09
N LEU A 44 4.19 -3.73 0.72
CA LEU A 44 5.57 -4.06 0.41
C LEU A 44 5.99 -5.36 1.08
N ARG A 45 6.02 -6.46 0.32
CA ARG A 45 6.57 -7.77 0.72
C ARG A 45 8.00 -7.95 0.17
N ILE A 46 8.81 -6.90 0.27
CA ILE A 46 10.22 -6.89 -0.15
C ILE A 46 11.10 -6.51 1.04
N PRO A 47 12.19 -7.24 1.31
CA PRO A 47 13.19 -6.82 2.29
C PRO A 47 13.77 -5.44 1.94
N GLN A 48 13.61 -4.45 2.83
CA GLN A 48 14.11 -3.09 2.60
C GLN A 48 15.65 -2.97 2.62
N SER A 49 16.34 -4.03 3.02
CA SER A 49 17.81 -4.12 2.96
C SER A 49 18.35 -4.09 1.52
N ASP A 50 17.51 -4.45 0.52
CA ASP A 50 17.89 -4.40 -0.89
C ASP A 50 17.13 -3.30 -1.64
N LEU A 51 17.68 -2.09 -1.57
CA LEU A 51 17.12 -0.92 -2.22
C LEU A 51 17.00 -1.10 -3.75
N LYS A 52 17.92 -1.84 -4.38
CA LYS A 52 17.89 -2.07 -5.83
C LYS A 52 16.69 -2.94 -6.21
N VAL A 53 16.44 -4.00 -5.45
CA VAL A 53 15.27 -4.86 -5.67
C VAL A 53 13.98 -4.10 -5.43
N LEU A 54 13.90 -3.28 -4.36
CA LEU A 54 12.73 -2.45 -4.08
C LEU A 54 12.44 -1.49 -5.24
N LEU A 55 13.44 -0.70 -5.66
CA LEU A 55 13.27 0.29 -6.73
C LEU A 55 12.90 -0.38 -8.06
N SER A 56 13.61 -1.44 -8.46
CA SER A 56 13.32 -2.13 -9.73
C SER A 56 11.95 -2.80 -9.74
N SER A 57 11.47 -3.31 -8.60
CA SER A 57 10.12 -3.86 -8.48
C SER A 57 9.06 -2.75 -8.60
N PHE A 58 9.31 -1.61 -7.96
CA PHE A 58 8.40 -0.47 -8.00
C PHE A 58 8.32 0.16 -9.40
N GLU A 59 9.46 0.29 -10.09
CA GLU A 59 9.54 0.76 -11.49
C GLU A 59 8.75 -0.15 -12.43
N LYS A 60 8.86 -1.47 -12.28
CA LYS A 60 8.06 -2.44 -13.05
C LYS A 60 6.57 -2.27 -12.78
N LEU A 61 6.17 -2.12 -11.51
CA LEU A 61 4.77 -1.92 -11.12
C LEU A 61 4.21 -0.64 -11.76
N LEU A 62 4.93 0.48 -11.68
CA LEU A 62 4.50 1.75 -12.27
C LEU A 62 4.44 1.70 -13.81
N SER A 63 5.37 0.98 -14.43
CA SER A 63 5.43 0.81 -15.89
C SER A 63 4.28 -0.04 -16.44
N ALA A 64 3.62 -0.84 -15.60
CA ALA A 64 2.45 -1.62 -16.01
C ALA A 64 1.25 -0.73 -16.40
N GLY A 65 1.21 0.52 -15.92
CA GLY A 65 0.16 1.49 -16.28
C GLY A 65 -1.24 1.11 -15.80
N GLU A 66 -1.34 0.20 -14.84
CA GLU A 66 -2.62 -0.23 -14.28
C GLU A 66 -3.21 0.80 -13.31
N SER A 67 -4.55 0.82 -13.19
CA SER A 67 -5.19 1.52 -12.08
C SER A 67 -5.11 0.68 -10.81
N PHE A 68 -4.64 1.28 -9.72
CA PHE A 68 -4.57 0.68 -8.39
C PHE A 68 -5.64 1.23 -7.42
N SER A 69 -6.61 2.00 -7.94
CA SER A 69 -7.76 2.44 -7.15
C SER A 69 -8.59 1.25 -6.68
N ASN A 70 -9.04 1.28 -5.43
CA ASN A 70 -9.81 0.26 -4.72
C ASN A 70 -9.14 -1.13 -4.63
N LYS A 71 -7.84 -1.20 -4.90
CA LYS A 71 -7.09 -2.46 -4.93
C LYS A 71 -6.11 -2.57 -3.76
N LEU A 72 -5.89 -3.81 -3.35
CA LEU A 72 -4.73 -4.24 -2.58
C LEU A 72 -3.70 -4.82 -3.55
N VAL A 73 -2.53 -4.20 -3.64
CA VAL A 73 -1.41 -4.64 -4.46
C VAL A 73 -0.34 -5.21 -3.55
N ILE A 74 -0.04 -6.50 -3.69
CA ILE A 74 0.98 -7.18 -2.89
C ILE A 74 2.27 -7.20 -3.70
N LEU A 75 3.18 -6.26 -3.42
CA LEU A 75 4.42 -6.11 -4.17
C LEU A 75 5.52 -7.03 -3.62
N LYS A 76 5.96 -7.99 -4.44
CA LYS A 76 7.06 -8.92 -4.17
C LYS A 76 8.27 -8.57 -5.04
N SER A 77 9.42 -9.20 -4.79
CA SER A 77 10.70 -8.83 -5.42
C SER A 77 10.76 -8.85 -6.95
N ASN A 78 9.85 -9.56 -7.62
CA ASN A 78 9.82 -9.65 -9.08
C ASN A 78 8.41 -9.67 -9.68
N THR A 79 7.38 -9.70 -8.84
CA THR A 79 5.98 -9.88 -9.24
C THR A 79 5.10 -9.09 -8.28
N TRP A 80 3.84 -8.92 -8.64
CA TRP A 80 2.82 -8.42 -7.74
C TRP A 80 1.52 -9.19 -7.93
N ASP A 81 0.75 -9.29 -6.87
CA ASP A 81 -0.64 -9.75 -6.92
C ASP A 81 -1.56 -8.55 -6.75
N ILE A 82 -2.77 -8.64 -7.33
CA ILE A 82 -3.79 -7.61 -7.21
C ILE A 82 -5.07 -8.26 -6.71
N LEU A 83 -5.59 -7.73 -5.61
CA LEU A 83 -6.82 -8.15 -4.98
C LEU A 83 -7.75 -6.93 -4.81
N GLU A 84 -9.04 -7.19 -4.61
CA GLU A 84 -9.97 -6.17 -4.14
C GLU A 84 -9.74 -5.92 -2.65
N LEU A 85 -9.85 -4.65 -2.23
CA LEU A 85 -9.73 -4.29 -0.81
C LEU A 85 -10.80 -5.00 0.04
N GLY A 86 -10.41 -5.53 1.19
CA GLY A 86 -11.29 -6.32 2.07
C GLY A 86 -11.50 -7.77 1.64
N SER A 87 -10.77 -8.25 0.63
CA SER A 87 -10.78 -9.68 0.20
C SER A 87 -9.54 -10.45 0.68
N TRP A 88 -8.77 -9.87 1.61
CA TRP A 88 -7.62 -10.51 2.25
C TRP A 88 -8.10 -11.29 3.48
N GLU A 89 -7.81 -12.59 3.54
CA GLU A 89 -8.21 -13.55 4.60
C GLU A 89 -7.04 -13.93 5.51
#